data_AF-A0A9X2S359-F1
#
_entry.id   AF-A0A9X2S359-F1
#
_cell.length_a   1.000
_cell.length_b   1.000
_cell.length_c   1.000
_cell.angle_alpha   90.00
_cell.angle_beta   90.00
_cell.angle_gamma   90.00
#
_symmetry.space_group_name_H-M   'P 1'
#
loop_
_entity.id
_entity.type
_entity.pdbx_description
1 polymer ?
#
loop_
_entity_poly.entity_id
_entity_poly.type
_entity_poly.pdbx_seq_one_letter_code
_entity_poly.pdbx_strand_id
1 'polypeptide(L)'
;MLTYNSFDGHGYMNGKGYLMELTNKNMPVIRTINNINEFHKLPDVANYITKPIDGADSIGLEILSKDELFEKVKSDNYSTLIQPFIDFQYEVSFYYVDRKFQYALYAPNKEKRWQMEEYTPNKDDFDFCHALLNWNNLSHGIQRIDACRDKNGNLLLVEIEDLNPYLSLFDISPSSREKFVLSLKESLNNILYKL
;
A
#
# COMPACT_ATOMS: atom_id res chain seq x y z
N MET A 1 9.62 -18.71 -17.82
CA MET A 1 10.45 -18.35 -16.65
C MET A 1 9.64 -18.62 -15.42
N LEU A 2 10.18 -19.33 -14.42
CA LEU A 2 9.52 -19.53 -13.14
C LEU A 2 9.95 -18.39 -12.20
N THR A 3 8.99 -17.65 -11.66
CA THR A 3 9.22 -16.62 -10.65
C THR A 3 8.50 -17.01 -9.36
N TYR A 4 8.95 -16.48 -8.23
CA TYR A 4 8.26 -16.78 -6.96
C TYR A 4 6.98 -15.96 -6.83
N ASN A 5 7.04 -14.63 -6.88
CA ASN A 5 5.80 -13.86 -7.03
C ASN A 5 5.25 -14.07 -8.44
N SER A 6 3.97 -14.36 -8.54
CA SER A 6 3.27 -14.48 -9.82
C SER A 6 3.07 -13.12 -10.47
N PHE A 7 3.27 -13.01 -11.78
CA PHE A 7 3.09 -11.75 -12.52
C PHE A 7 1.64 -11.49 -12.96
N ASP A 8 0.69 -11.96 -12.17
CA ASP A 8 -0.75 -11.80 -12.37
C ASP A 8 -1.38 -10.84 -11.33
N GLY A 9 -0.56 -10.22 -10.47
CA GLY A 9 -0.99 -9.18 -9.53
C GLY A 9 -1.39 -7.87 -10.23
N HIS A 10 -2.45 -7.24 -9.70
CA HIS A 10 -2.96 -5.95 -10.16
C HIS A 10 -2.31 -4.74 -9.47
N GLY A 11 -1.47 -4.96 -8.45
CA GLY A 11 -0.87 -3.90 -7.64
C GLY A 11 0.34 -3.22 -8.29
N TYR A 12 1.47 -3.25 -7.60
CA TYR A 12 2.66 -2.45 -7.88
C TYR A 12 3.33 -2.77 -9.22
N MET A 13 3.13 -3.98 -9.76
CA MET A 13 3.83 -4.46 -10.96
C MET A 13 3.69 -3.55 -12.20
N ASN A 14 2.60 -2.78 -12.29
CA ASN A 14 2.32 -1.86 -13.40
C ASN A 14 2.29 -0.39 -12.97
N GLY A 15 3.00 -0.05 -11.88
CA GLY A 15 3.01 1.28 -11.29
C GLY A 15 1.76 1.57 -10.42
N LYS A 16 1.70 2.76 -9.84
CA LYS A 16 0.66 3.14 -8.85
C LYS A 16 -0.69 3.54 -9.47
N GLY A 17 -0.92 3.26 -10.75
CA GLY A 17 -2.16 3.59 -11.46
C GLY A 17 -3.41 2.93 -10.87
N TYR A 18 -3.26 1.75 -10.25
CA TYR A 18 -4.35 1.03 -9.61
C TYR A 18 -5.05 1.83 -8.50
N LEU A 19 -4.37 2.79 -7.85
CA LEU A 19 -4.99 3.62 -6.81
C LEU A 19 -6.17 4.44 -7.34
N MET A 20 -6.14 4.84 -8.61
CA MET A 20 -7.26 5.51 -9.28
C MET A 20 -8.41 4.55 -9.57
N GLU A 21 -8.11 3.31 -9.98
CA GLU A 21 -9.12 2.27 -10.17
C GLU A 21 -9.86 2.00 -8.86
N LEU A 22 -9.11 1.81 -7.77
CA LEU A 22 -9.66 1.61 -6.42
C LEU A 22 -10.50 2.82 -5.97
N THR A 23 -10.04 4.04 -6.27
CA THR A 23 -10.79 5.28 -6.02
C THR A 23 -12.13 5.27 -6.75
N ASN A 24 -12.16 4.91 -8.03
CA ASN A 24 -13.37 4.84 -8.85
C ASN A 24 -14.33 3.73 -8.40
N LYS A 25 -13.81 2.64 -7.82
CA LYS A 25 -14.60 1.56 -7.21
C LYS A 25 -15.09 1.88 -5.78
N ASN A 26 -14.79 3.07 -5.25
CA ASN A 26 -15.08 3.46 -3.86
C ASN A 26 -14.51 2.49 -2.81
N MET A 27 -13.36 1.88 -3.11
CA MET A 27 -12.63 1.07 -2.14
C MET A 27 -11.96 1.97 -1.08
N PRO A 28 -11.61 1.44 0.11
CA PRO A 28 -11.02 2.22 1.20
C PRO A 28 -9.56 2.59 0.87
N VAL A 29 -9.36 3.52 -0.05
CA VAL A 29 -8.06 4.02 -0.50
C VAL A 29 -8.00 5.52 -0.29
N ILE A 30 -6.80 6.07 -0.06
CA ILE A 30 -6.61 7.52 -0.15
C ILE A 30 -7.03 7.95 -1.57
N ARG A 31 -8.05 8.81 -1.66
CA ARG A 31 -8.63 9.25 -2.94
C ARG A 31 -7.51 9.77 -3.85
N THR A 32 -7.40 9.19 -5.05
CA THR A 32 -6.28 9.45 -5.96
C THR A 32 -6.81 9.82 -7.34
N ILE A 33 -6.22 10.86 -7.92
CA ILE A 33 -6.37 11.24 -9.33
C ILE A 33 -4.99 11.40 -9.95
N ASN A 34 -4.88 11.42 -11.28
CA ASN A 34 -3.64 11.78 -11.98
C ASN A 34 -3.81 12.95 -12.95
N ASN A 35 -4.96 13.63 -12.92
CA ASN A 35 -5.22 14.82 -13.72
C ASN A 35 -5.89 15.89 -12.87
N ILE A 36 -5.33 17.11 -12.87
CA ILE A 36 -5.84 18.24 -12.08
C ILE A 36 -7.29 18.64 -12.44
N ASN A 37 -7.77 18.35 -13.66
CA ASN A 37 -9.16 18.60 -14.05
C ASN A 37 -10.16 17.74 -13.25
N GLU A 38 -9.70 16.64 -12.66
CA GLU A 38 -10.49 15.75 -11.81
C GLU A 38 -10.44 16.14 -10.32
N PHE A 39 -9.88 17.31 -9.98
CA PHE A 39 -9.72 17.76 -8.59
C PHE A 39 -11.03 17.73 -7.79
N HIS A 40 -12.17 17.93 -8.45
CA HIS A 40 -13.50 17.82 -7.84
C HIS A 40 -13.83 16.44 -7.23
N LYS A 41 -13.06 15.40 -7.54
CA LYS A 41 -13.16 14.06 -6.95
C LYS A 41 -12.42 13.92 -5.61
N LEU A 42 -11.56 14.88 -5.26
CA LEU A 42 -10.82 14.88 -4.01
C LEU A 42 -11.60 15.63 -2.92
N PRO A 43 -11.45 15.23 -1.64
CA PRO A 43 -11.97 16.03 -0.54
C PRO A 43 -11.25 17.38 -0.45
N ASP A 44 -11.94 18.38 0.08
CA ASP A 44 -11.36 19.70 0.36
C ASP A 44 -10.56 19.64 1.67
N VAL A 45 -9.24 19.80 1.55
CA VAL A 45 -8.28 19.70 2.66
C VAL A 45 -7.23 20.80 2.53
N ALA A 46 -6.53 21.11 3.62
CA ALA A 46 -5.54 22.19 3.64
C ALA A 46 -4.38 21.96 2.65
N ASN A 47 -3.94 20.70 2.52
CA ASN A 47 -2.81 20.32 1.69
C ASN A 47 -3.10 19.05 0.88
N TYR A 48 -2.37 18.89 -0.21
CA TYR A 48 -2.40 17.76 -1.11
C TYR A 48 -0.98 17.20 -1.27
N ILE A 49 -0.89 15.91 -1.55
CA ILE A 49 0.36 15.22 -1.86
C ILE A 49 0.43 14.99 -3.37
N THR A 50 1.56 15.30 -3.98
CA THR A 50 1.92 14.80 -5.31
C THR A 50 2.99 13.71 -5.19
N LYS A 51 2.91 12.68 -6.02
CA LYS A 51 3.97 11.65 -6.12
C LYS A 51 4.02 11.02 -7.53
N PRO A 52 5.19 10.60 -8.03
CA PRO A 52 5.28 9.92 -9.32
C PRO A 52 4.53 8.58 -9.33
N ILE A 53 3.93 8.21 -10.47
CA ILE A 53 3.26 6.91 -10.65
C ILE A 53 4.24 5.74 -10.48
N ASP A 54 5.46 5.89 -11.00
CA ASP A 54 6.52 4.88 -10.96
C ASP A 54 7.55 5.15 -9.85
N GLY A 55 7.15 5.90 -8.82
CA GLY A 55 8.03 6.31 -7.72
C GLY A 55 8.08 5.31 -6.55
N ALA A 56 9.21 5.30 -5.84
CA ALA A 56 9.45 4.56 -4.60
C ALA A 56 10.20 5.44 -3.58
N ASP A 57 10.30 4.99 -2.33
CA ASP A 57 11.09 5.64 -1.26
C ASP A 57 10.80 7.13 -1.03
N SER A 58 9.55 7.55 -1.25
CA SER A 58 9.12 8.96 -1.20
C SER A 58 9.86 9.92 -2.16
N ILE A 59 10.60 9.39 -3.13
CA ILE A 59 11.29 10.21 -4.14
C ILE A 59 10.25 10.93 -5.01
N GLY A 60 10.38 12.25 -5.09
CA GLY A 60 9.45 13.12 -5.83
C GLY A 60 8.12 13.37 -5.12
N LEU A 61 8.00 13.00 -3.84
CA LEU A 61 6.84 13.33 -3.03
C LEU A 61 6.89 14.80 -2.60
N GLU A 62 5.80 15.53 -2.79
CA GLU A 62 5.67 16.91 -2.34
C GLU A 62 4.35 17.13 -1.61
N ILE A 63 4.34 18.05 -0.65
CA ILE A 63 3.13 18.51 0.05
C ILE A 63 2.89 19.94 -0.43
N LEU A 64 1.73 20.19 -1.01
CA LEU A 64 1.36 21.46 -1.64
C LEU A 64 0.01 21.92 -1.09
N SER A 65 -0.14 23.23 -0.88
CA SER A 65 -1.47 23.84 -0.77
C SER A 65 -2.24 23.69 -2.08
N LYS A 66 -3.55 23.96 -2.04
CA LYS A 66 -4.39 23.94 -3.24
C LYS A 66 -3.87 24.89 -4.32
N ASP A 67 -3.52 26.13 -3.98
CA ASP A 67 -3.08 27.12 -4.95
C ASP A 67 -1.74 26.71 -5.61
N GLU A 68 -0.77 26.25 -4.80
CA GLU A 68 0.51 25.74 -5.30
C GLU A 68 0.33 24.52 -6.23
N LEU A 69 -0.61 23.63 -5.89
CA LEU A 69 -0.94 22.47 -6.72
C LEU A 69 -1.44 22.89 -8.11
N PHE A 70 -2.35 23.86 -8.19
CA PHE A 70 -2.91 24.36 -9.46
C PHE A 70 -1.90 25.17 -10.28
N GLU A 71 -0.95 25.85 -9.63
CA GLU A 71 0.14 26.54 -10.34
C GLU A 71 1.13 25.54 -10.96
N LYS A 72 1.48 24.49 -10.20
CA LYS A 72 2.55 23.56 -10.54
C LYS A 72 2.12 22.44 -11.47
N VAL A 73 0.99 21.78 -11.19
CA VAL A 73 0.54 20.60 -11.93
C VAL A 73 -0.22 21.02 -13.18
N LYS A 74 0.34 20.72 -14.35
CA LYS A 74 -0.27 21.01 -15.64
C LYS A 74 -1.31 19.94 -16.00
N SER A 75 -2.36 20.35 -16.71
CA SER A 75 -3.49 19.48 -17.08
C SER A 75 -3.15 18.37 -18.08
N ASP A 76 -2.00 18.47 -18.74
CA ASP A 76 -1.45 17.48 -19.67
C ASP A 76 -0.43 16.53 -19.00
N ASN A 77 -0.14 16.71 -17.71
CA ASN A 77 0.70 15.79 -16.94
C ASN A 77 -0.15 14.65 -16.37
N TYR A 78 0.16 13.42 -16.79
CA TYR A 78 -0.47 12.18 -16.31
C TYR A 78 0.48 11.26 -15.54
N SER A 79 1.75 11.64 -15.35
CA SER A 79 2.76 10.82 -14.66
C SER A 79 2.81 11.06 -13.15
N THR A 80 1.99 11.99 -12.65
CA THR A 80 1.92 12.40 -11.25
C THR A 80 0.57 12.04 -10.66
N LEU A 81 0.57 11.36 -9.52
CA LEU A 81 -0.62 11.15 -8.69
C LEU A 81 -0.82 12.33 -7.76
N ILE A 82 -2.09 12.67 -7.53
CA ILE A 82 -2.53 13.72 -6.60
C ILE A 82 -3.46 13.05 -5.58
N GLN A 83 -3.14 13.25 -4.30
CA GLN A 83 -3.87 12.70 -3.16
C GLN A 83 -4.15 13.80 -2.13
N PRO A 84 -5.26 13.78 -1.37
CA PRO A 84 -5.43 14.66 -0.23
C PRO A 84 -4.40 14.31 0.85
N PHE A 85 -3.84 15.32 1.52
CA PHE A 85 -3.01 15.09 2.70
C PHE A 85 -3.91 14.69 3.88
N ILE A 86 -3.84 13.43 4.30
CA ILE A 86 -4.64 12.90 5.40
C ILE A 86 -3.86 13.02 6.71
N ASP A 87 -4.46 13.64 7.74
CA ASP A 87 -3.92 13.61 9.10
C ASP A 87 -4.28 12.28 9.77
N PHE A 88 -3.38 11.31 9.66
CA PHE A 88 -3.50 9.98 10.24
C PHE A 88 -2.86 9.89 11.63
N GLN A 89 -3.30 8.92 12.43
CA GLN A 89 -2.69 8.60 13.73
C GLN A 89 -1.35 7.88 13.54
N TYR A 90 -1.35 6.85 12.71
CA TYR A 90 -0.17 6.05 12.36
C TYR A 90 -0.37 5.35 11.01
N GLU A 91 0.72 4.83 10.48
CA GLU A 91 0.72 3.90 9.35
C GLU A 91 0.89 2.47 9.83
N VAL A 92 0.32 1.54 9.09
CA VAL A 92 0.36 0.10 9.36
C VAL A 92 0.53 -0.68 8.05
N SER A 93 1.38 -1.69 8.12
CA SER A 93 1.73 -2.59 7.02
C SER A 93 1.33 -4.01 7.37
N PHE A 94 0.59 -4.68 6.49
CA PHE A 94 0.13 -6.07 6.66
C PHE A 94 0.85 -6.97 5.66
N TYR A 95 1.43 -8.07 6.15
CA TYR A 95 2.27 -8.95 5.34
C TYR A 95 1.61 -10.31 5.12
N TYR A 96 1.61 -10.76 3.87
CA TYR A 96 0.98 -11.99 3.43
C TYR A 96 1.94 -12.84 2.62
N VAL A 97 1.82 -14.15 2.75
CA VAL A 97 2.41 -15.16 1.85
C VAL A 97 1.25 -15.99 1.32
N ASP A 98 1.08 -16.07 -0.01
CA ASP A 98 -0.02 -16.78 -0.66
C ASP A 98 -1.40 -16.43 -0.06
N ARG A 99 -1.63 -15.12 0.16
CA ARG A 99 -2.85 -14.57 0.78
C ARG A 99 -3.07 -14.99 2.25
N LYS A 100 -2.12 -15.70 2.88
CA LYS A 100 -2.15 -16.06 4.31
C LYS A 100 -1.40 -15.01 5.13
N PHE A 101 -2.08 -14.44 6.13
CA PHE A 101 -1.52 -13.43 7.03
C PHE A 101 -0.30 -13.96 7.81
N GLN A 102 0.78 -13.18 7.81
CA GLN A 102 2.02 -13.52 8.49
C GLN A 102 2.18 -12.72 9.78
N TYR A 103 2.26 -11.40 9.64
CA TYR A 103 2.43 -10.41 10.71
C TYR A 103 2.00 -9.03 10.20
N ALA A 104 1.91 -8.06 11.11
CA ALA A 104 1.72 -6.66 10.78
C ALA A 104 2.67 -5.80 11.62
N LEU A 105 3.03 -4.65 11.07
CA LEU A 105 3.90 -3.67 11.71
C LEU A 105 3.23 -2.29 11.60
N TYR A 106 3.38 -1.46 12.61
CA TYR A 106 2.90 -0.08 12.56
C TYR A 106 3.98 0.89 13.04
N ALA A 107 3.93 2.14 12.56
CA ALA A 107 4.82 3.21 13.00
C ALA A 107 4.08 4.10 14.03
N PRO A 108 4.26 3.90 15.34
CA PRO A 108 3.54 4.66 16.37
C PRO A 108 3.87 6.15 16.36
N ASN A 109 5.06 6.50 15.86
CA ASN A 109 5.49 7.89 15.71
C ASN A 109 5.51 8.27 14.24
N LYS A 110 4.57 9.13 13.83
CA LYS A 110 4.46 9.62 12.44
C LYS A 110 5.67 10.44 11.96
N GLU A 111 6.51 10.96 12.87
CA GLU A 111 7.76 11.64 12.52
C GLU A 111 8.94 10.66 12.35
N LYS A 112 8.74 9.37 12.70
CA LYS A 112 9.74 8.31 12.61
C LYS A 112 9.13 7.07 11.97
N ARG A 113 8.66 7.22 10.73
CA ARG A 113 7.95 6.18 9.97
C ARG A 113 8.76 4.90 9.73
N TRP A 114 10.07 4.94 9.91
CA TRP A 114 10.97 3.78 9.84
C TRP A 114 11.12 3.01 11.17
N GLN A 115 10.64 3.55 12.29
CA GLN A 115 10.66 2.87 13.58
C GLN A 115 9.33 2.15 13.78
N MET A 116 9.30 0.87 13.38
CA MET A 116 8.09 0.07 13.40
C MET A 116 8.06 -0.89 14.60
N GLU A 117 6.84 -1.19 15.06
CA GLU A 117 6.55 -2.13 16.14
C GLU A 117 5.52 -3.17 15.67
N GLU A 118 5.53 -4.37 16.28
CA GLU A 118 4.53 -5.41 16.01
C GLU A 118 3.11 -4.89 16.27
N TYR A 119 2.24 -5.05 15.27
CA TYR A 119 0.84 -4.67 15.33
C TYR A 119 -0.04 -5.92 15.39
N THR A 120 -1.03 -5.93 16.28
CA THR A 120 -2.05 -6.99 16.35
C THR A 120 -3.31 -6.54 15.62
N PRO A 121 -3.60 -7.07 14.42
CA PRO A 121 -4.80 -6.67 13.68
C PRO A 121 -6.08 -7.09 14.38
N ASN A 122 -7.09 -6.22 14.29
CA ASN A 122 -8.45 -6.53 14.70
C ASN A 122 -9.28 -7.04 13.50
N LYS A 123 -10.57 -7.29 13.73
CA LYS A 123 -11.48 -7.77 12.68
C LYS A 123 -11.62 -6.79 11.52
N ASP A 124 -11.75 -5.50 11.81
CA ASP A 124 -11.95 -4.47 10.78
C ASP A 124 -10.69 -4.31 9.91
N ASP A 125 -9.50 -4.51 10.49
CA ASP A 125 -8.23 -4.58 9.74
C ASP A 125 -8.24 -5.76 8.75
N PHE A 126 -8.70 -6.93 9.17
CA PHE A 126 -8.81 -8.09 8.28
C PHE A 126 -9.87 -7.89 7.20
N ASP A 127 -11.04 -7.32 7.53
CA ASP A 127 -12.08 -7.03 6.55
C ASP A 127 -11.56 -6.05 5.47
N PHE A 128 -10.82 -5.02 5.89
CA PHE A 128 -10.10 -4.11 5.00
C PHE A 128 -9.10 -4.84 4.09
N CYS A 129 -8.21 -5.65 4.66
CA CYS A 129 -7.22 -6.40 3.88
C CYS A 129 -7.86 -7.43 2.94
N HIS A 130 -8.93 -8.11 3.36
CA HIS A 130 -9.64 -9.10 2.55
C HIS A 130 -10.26 -8.47 1.30
N ALA A 131 -10.82 -7.27 1.40
CA ALA A 131 -11.32 -6.55 0.22
C ALA A 131 -10.22 -6.33 -0.83
N LEU A 132 -9.01 -5.96 -0.37
CA LEU A 132 -7.85 -5.70 -1.24
C LEU A 132 -7.22 -6.98 -1.78
N LEU A 133 -7.12 -8.02 -0.97
CA LEU A 133 -6.69 -9.37 -1.39
C LEU A 133 -7.63 -9.95 -2.45
N ASN A 134 -8.93 -9.72 -2.34
CA ASN A 134 -9.91 -10.19 -3.32
C ASN A 134 -9.84 -9.40 -4.64
N TRP A 135 -9.44 -8.14 -4.59
CA TRP A 135 -9.19 -7.35 -5.80
C TRP A 135 -7.84 -7.70 -6.45
N ASN A 136 -6.81 -8.01 -5.67
CA ASN A 136 -5.50 -8.37 -6.22
C ASN A 136 -5.48 -9.84 -6.68
N ASN A 137 -5.10 -10.06 -7.94
CA ASN A 137 -5.07 -11.37 -8.57
C ASN A 137 -3.75 -12.15 -8.35
N LEU A 138 -2.86 -11.65 -7.48
CA LEU A 138 -1.62 -12.33 -7.09
C LEU A 138 -1.92 -13.75 -6.57
N SER A 139 -1.67 -14.76 -7.41
CA SER A 139 -1.98 -16.16 -7.10
C SER A 139 -1.05 -16.77 -6.06
N HIS A 140 0.22 -16.40 -6.08
CA HIS A 140 1.24 -16.82 -5.11
C HIS A 140 2.34 -15.77 -4.99
N GLY A 141 2.99 -15.75 -3.83
CA GLY A 141 4.05 -14.80 -3.52
C GLY A 141 3.84 -14.04 -2.22
N ILE A 142 4.71 -13.05 -2.01
CA ILE A 142 4.64 -12.14 -0.86
C ILE A 142 3.93 -10.84 -1.27
N GLN A 143 3.00 -10.38 -0.44
CA GLN A 143 2.32 -9.10 -0.59
C GLN A 143 2.39 -8.31 0.71
N ARG A 144 2.65 -7.00 0.60
CA ARG A 144 2.46 -6.02 1.67
C ARG A 144 1.31 -5.09 1.30
N ILE A 145 0.43 -4.83 2.26
CA ILE A 145 -0.65 -3.84 2.16
C ILE A 145 -0.35 -2.74 3.16
N ASP A 146 -0.13 -1.52 2.68
CA ASP A 146 0.17 -0.36 3.51
C ASP A 146 -1.05 0.54 3.61
N ALA A 147 -1.39 0.92 4.83
CA ALA A 147 -2.53 1.75 5.11
C ALA A 147 -2.20 2.80 6.19
N CYS A 148 -2.91 3.91 6.15
CA CYS A 148 -2.93 4.85 7.26
C CYS A 148 -4.21 4.66 8.06
N ARG A 149 -4.12 4.84 9.38
CA ARG A 149 -5.26 4.79 10.28
C ARG A 149 -5.69 6.20 10.67
N ASP A 150 -6.92 6.55 10.33
CA ASP A 150 -7.45 7.89 10.61
C ASP A 150 -7.82 8.08 12.10
N LYS A 151 -8.22 9.30 12.47
CA LYS A 151 -8.65 9.64 13.84
C LYS A 151 -9.92 8.90 14.31
N ASN A 152 -10.71 8.38 13.38
CA ASN A 152 -11.92 7.61 13.64
C ASN A 152 -11.66 6.10 13.71
N GLY A 153 -10.43 5.65 13.45
CA GLY A 153 -10.06 4.24 13.42
C GLY A 153 -10.38 3.54 12.09
N ASN A 154 -10.60 4.26 10.99
CA ASN A 154 -10.72 3.65 9.67
C ASN A 154 -9.33 3.51 9.01
N LEU A 155 -9.16 2.46 8.19
CA LEU A 155 -8.01 2.34 7.31
C LEU A 155 -8.27 2.92 5.94
N LEU A 156 -7.26 3.61 5.40
CA LEU A 156 -7.18 3.99 4.00
C LEU A 156 -5.89 3.44 3.41
N LEU A 157 -6.02 2.71 2.30
CA LEU A 157 -4.89 2.18 1.55
C LEU A 157 -3.99 3.33 1.07
N VAL A 158 -2.69 3.19 1.34
CA VAL A 158 -1.61 4.03 0.84
C VAL A 158 -1.00 3.41 -0.42
N GLU A 159 -0.62 2.13 -0.32
CA GLU A 159 -0.09 1.33 -1.42
C GLU A 159 -0.14 -0.18 -1.13
N ILE A 160 -0.04 -0.96 -2.19
CA ILE A 160 0.20 -2.40 -2.20
C ILE A 160 1.57 -2.64 -2.81
N GLU A 161 2.41 -3.45 -2.17
CA GLU A 161 3.65 -3.96 -2.73
C GLU A 161 3.52 -5.47 -2.95
N ASP A 162 3.41 -5.89 -4.20
CA ASP A 162 3.23 -7.30 -4.60
C ASP A 162 4.31 -7.80 -5.57
N LEU A 163 5.38 -7.03 -5.77
CA LEU A 163 6.55 -7.43 -6.58
C LEU A 163 7.78 -7.73 -5.72
N ASN A 164 8.24 -6.74 -4.95
CA ASN A 164 9.48 -6.80 -4.18
C ASN A 164 9.33 -6.10 -2.81
N PRO A 165 8.41 -6.56 -1.94
CA PRO A 165 8.09 -5.82 -0.73
C PRO A 165 9.23 -5.79 0.27
N TYR A 166 9.47 -4.62 0.89
CA TYR A 166 10.38 -4.54 2.03
C TYR A 166 9.73 -5.12 3.28
N LEU A 167 10.38 -6.11 3.90
CA LEU A 167 9.74 -7.02 4.88
C LEU A 167 9.91 -6.62 6.35
N SER A 168 10.88 -5.77 6.69
CA SER A 168 11.12 -5.39 8.10
C SER A 168 11.22 -6.59 9.08
N LEU A 169 11.80 -7.71 8.62
CA LEU A 169 11.87 -8.95 9.43
C LEU A 169 12.68 -8.79 10.72
N PHE A 170 13.51 -7.76 10.83
CA PHE A 170 14.26 -7.46 12.05
C PHE A 170 13.42 -6.78 13.13
N ASP A 171 12.29 -6.19 12.76
CA ASP A 171 11.38 -5.46 13.65
C ASP A 171 10.31 -6.36 14.28
N ILE A 172 10.23 -7.63 13.87
CA ILE A 172 9.31 -8.63 14.42
C ILE A 172 10.00 -9.60 15.37
N SER A 173 9.21 -10.26 16.22
CA SER A 173 9.70 -11.28 17.15
C SER A 173 10.38 -12.46 16.42
N PRO A 174 11.35 -13.15 17.07
CA PRO A 174 12.01 -14.33 16.49
C PRO A 174 11.02 -15.42 16.05
N SER A 175 9.94 -15.63 16.81
CA SER A 175 8.88 -16.59 16.47
C SER A 175 8.09 -16.19 15.23
N SER A 176 7.74 -14.91 15.08
CA SER A 176 7.08 -14.39 13.87
C SER A 176 7.97 -14.55 12.64
N ARG A 177 9.28 -14.29 12.80
CA ARG A 177 10.28 -14.47 11.74
C ARG A 177 10.40 -15.94 11.30
N GLU A 178 10.46 -16.86 12.26
CA GLU A 178 10.51 -18.30 11.96
C GLU A 178 9.24 -18.77 11.25
N LYS A 179 8.05 -18.35 11.72
CA LYS A 179 6.76 -18.61 11.05
C LYS A 179 6.76 -18.12 9.61
N PHE A 180 7.26 -16.90 9.36
CA PHE A 180 7.35 -16.35 8.01
C PHE A 180 8.25 -17.21 7.12
N VAL A 181 9.45 -17.58 7.59
CA VAL A 181 10.39 -18.44 6.85
C VAL A 181 9.78 -19.81 6.54
N LEU A 182 9.07 -20.42 7.49
CA LEU A 182 8.37 -21.70 7.28
C LEU A 182 7.27 -21.57 6.22
N SER A 183 6.45 -20.52 6.30
CA SER A 183 5.38 -20.26 5.31
C SER A 183 5.94 -20.04 3.91
N LEU A 184 7.05 -19.29 3.80
CA LEU A 184 7.74 -19.07 2.52
C LEU A 184 8.31 -20.38 1.95
N LYS A 185 8.91 -21.23 2.78
CA LYS A 185 9.40 -22.55 2.36
C LYS A 185 8.26 -23.45 1.86
N GLU A 186 7.13 -23.47 2.58
CA GLU A 186 5.95 -24.24 2.17
C GLU A 186 5.42 -23.74 0.82
N SER A 187 5.29 -22.43 0.66
CA SER A 187 4.87 -21.78 -0.59
C SER A 187 5.79 -22.15 -1.77
N LEU A 188 7.12 -22.00 -1.59
CA LEU A 188 8.12 -22.37 -2.60
C LEU A 188 8.03 -23.84 -3.00
N ASN A 189 7.93 -24.74 -2.02
CA ASN A 189 7.77 -26.17 -2.28
C ASN A 189 6.50 -26.45 -3.08
N ASN A 190 5.37 -25.83 -2.72
CA ASN A 190 4.11 -26.01 -3.43
C ASN A 190 4.19 -25.56 -4.90
N ILE A 191 4.95 -24.51 -5.20
CA ILE A 191 5.18 -24.06 -6.58
C ILE A 191 6.07 -25.06 -7.32
N LEU A 192 7.15 -25.52 -6.69
CA LEU A 192 8.10 -26.46 -7.30
C LEU A 192 7.49 -27.85 -7.55
N TYR A 193 6.58 -28.32 -6.69
CA TYR A 193 5.90 -29.62 -6.85
C TYR A 193 4.70 -29.59 -7.81
N LYS A 194 4.23 -28.40 -8.20
CA LYS A 194 3.15 -28.23 -9.20
C LYS A 194 3.67 -28.20 -10.64
N LEU A 195 4.99 -28.21 -10.82
CA LEU A 195 5.69 -28.32 -12.11
C LEU A 195 5.92 -29.79 -12.46
#